data_AF-A0A1U8MJR1-F1
#
_entry.id   AF-A0A1U8MJR1-F1
#
_cell.length_a   1.000
_cell.length_b   1.000
_cell.length_c   1.000
_cell.angle_alpha   90.00
_cell.angle_beta   90.00
_cell.angle_gamma   90.00
#
_symmetry.space_group_name_H-M   'P 1'
#
loop_
_entity.id
_entity.type
_entity.pdbx_description
1 polymer ?
#
loop_
_entity_poly.entity_id
_entity_poly.type
_entity_poly.pdbx_seq_one_letter_code
_entity_poly.pdbx_strand_id
1 'polypeptide(L)'
;TENAPVYLAAVLEYLAAEVLELSGNVVRDNKKNNIIPRYVLLAVRNDEELGKLLVGVTIALGGVLPNINLVLLPKKTEKAAGKEPKSPSKAIKSPNKG
;
A
#
# COMPACT_ATOMS: atom_id res chain seq x y z
N THR A 1 -12.97 36.28 3.21
CA THR A 1 -11.56 35.83 3.17
C THR A 1 -11.12 35.19 4.49
N GLU A 2 -11.79 35.43 5.63
CA GLU A 2 -11.41 34.89 6.94
C GLU A 2 -11.50 33.35 7.07
N ASN A 3 -12.40 32.70 6.32
CA ASN A 3 -12.56 31.24 6.35
C ASN A 3 -11.62 30.47 5.40
N ALA A 4 -10.94 31.16 4.48
CA ALA A 4 -10.04 30.52 3.53
C ALA A 4 -8.89 29.71 4.18
N PRO A 5 -8.15 30.23 5.19
CA PRO A 5 -7.11 29.46 5.85
C PRO A 5 -7.67 28.27 6.64
N VAL A 6 -8.86 28.41 7.26
CA VAL A 6 -9.51 27.34 8.02
C VAL A 6 -9.93 26.20 7.10
N TYR A 7 -10.55 26.52 5.96
CA TYR A 7 -10.97 25.51 4.98
C TYR A 7 -9.76 24.77 4.40
N LEU A 8 -8.71 25.50 4.00
CA LEU A 8 -7.50 24.88 3.49
C LEU A 8 -6.83 23.99 4.55
N ALA A 9 -6.75 24.45 5.81
CA ALA A 9 -6.19 23.65 6.90
C ALA A 9 -6.96 22.33 7.10
N ALA A 10 -8.30 22.39 7.10
CA ALA A 10 -9.13 21.20 7.25
C ALA A 10 -8.90 20.18 6.11
N VAL A 11 -8.78 20.66 4.87
CA VAL A 11 -8.49 19.78 3.71
C VAL A 11 -7.10 19.16 3.82
N LEU A 12 -6.09 19.94 4.21
CA LEU A 12 -4.73 19.43 4.40
C LEU A 12 -4.64 18.41 5.54
N GLU A 13 -5.34 18.66 6.64
CA GLU A 13 -5.43 17.72 7.78
C GLU A 13 -6.08 16.41 7.35
N TYR A 14 -7.20 16.47 6.64
CA TYR A 14 -7.90 15.29 6.14
C TYR A 14 -6.98 14.44 5.22
N LEU A 15 -6.31 15.07 4.26
CA LEU A 15 -5.40 14.35 3.35
C LEU A 15 -4.20 13.74 4.09
N ALA A 16 -3.64 14.46 5.07
CA ALA A 16 -2.55 13.95 5.89
C ALA A 16 -3.00 12.74 6.73
N ALA A 17 -4.19 12.82 7.34
CA ALA A 17 -4.76 11.73 8.14
C ALA A 17 -5.01 10.48 7.28
N GLU A 18 -5.57 10.63 6.08
CA GLU A 18 -5.85 9.51 5.17
C GLU A 18 -4.56 8.78 4.77
N VAL A 19 -3.52 9.54 4.36
CA VAL A 19 -2.21 8.97 4.01
C VAL A 19 -1.57 8.26 5.21
N LEU A 20 -1.69 8.83 6.42
CA LEU A 20 -1.12 8.25 7.64
C LEU A 20 -1.87 6.99 8.09
N GLU A 21 -3.19 6.96 8.01
CA GLU A 21 -3.99 5.78 8.37
C GLU A 21 -3.66 4.60 7.45
N LEU A 22 -3.68 4.81 6.13
CA LEU A 22 -3.33 3.78 5.16
C LEU A 22 -1.86 3.33 5.29
N SER A 23 -0.94 4.27 5.51
CA SER A 23 0.46 3.92 5.78
C SER A 23 0.63 3.14 7.09
N GLY A 24 -0.15 3.50 8.12
CA GLY A 24 -0.21 2.80 9.40
C GLY A 24 -0.73 1.38 9.26
N ASN A 25 -1.75 1.16 8.43
CA ASN A 25 -2.22 -0.18 8.05
C ASN A 25 -1.09 -1.02 7.46
N VAL A 26 -0.36 -0.49 6.48
CA VAL A 26 0.78 -1.19 5.87
C VAL A 26 1.87 -1.49 6.90
N VAL A 27 2.19 -0.55 7.80
CA VAL A 27 3.16 -0.77 8.89
C VAL A 27 2.74 -1.93 9.80
N ARG A 28 1.45 -1.95 10.20
CA ARG A 28 0.87 -3.01 11.04
C ARG A 28 0.97 -4.37 10.36
N ASP A 29 0.58 -4.46 9.10
CA ASP A 29 0.64 -5.69 8.29
C ASP A 29 2.06 -6.22 8.15
N ASN A 30 3.04 -5.31 8.07
CA ASN A 30 4.46 -5.63 8.00
C ASN A 30 5.12 -5.88 9.37
N LYS A 31 4.34 -5.89 10.47
CA LYS A 31 4.82 -6.11 11.84
C LYS A 31 5.96 -5.16 12.24
N LYS A 32 5.84 -3.90 11.85
CA LYS A 32 6.76 -2.81 12.23
C LYS A 32 5.99 -1.76 13.04
N ASN A 33 6.73 -0.79 13.58
CA ASN A 33 6.17 0.28 14.42
C ASN A 33 6.38 1.68 13.83
N ASN A 34 7.25 1.83 12.84
CA ASN A 34 7.62 3.13 12.26
C ASN A 34 7.22 3.20 10.79
N ILE A 35 6.59 4.31 10.41
CA ILE A 35 6.34 4.64 9.01
C ILE A 35 7.68 5.01 8.35
N ILE A 36 7.96 4.39 7.21
CA ILE A 36 9.10 4.69 6.34
C ILE A 36 8.58 4.98 4.92
N PRO A 37 9.39 5.58 4.02
CA PRO A 37 8.91 5.96 2.68
C PRO A 37 8.32 4.81 1.86
N ARG A 38 8.79 3.57 2.07
CA ARG A 38 8.21 2.36 1.45
C ARG A 38 6.74 2.20 1.80
N TYR A 39 6.34 2.40 3.05
CA TYR A 39 4.97 2.19 3.50
C TYR A 39 4.03 3.28 2.98
N VAL A 40 4.52 4.52 2.89
CA VAL A 40 3.80 5.62 2.23
C VAL A 40 3.56 5.30 0.75
N LEU A 41 4.59 4.81 0.04
CA LEU A 41 4.42 4.43 -1.36
C LEU A 41 3.41 3.28 -1.53
N LEU A 42 3.49 2.25 -0.69
CA LEU A 42 2.56 1.14 -0.75
C LEU A 42 1.11 1.58 -0.47
N ALA A 43 0.89 2.45 0.51
CA ALA A 43 -0.42 3.00 0.81
C ALA A 43 -0.97 3.81 -0.38
N VAL A 44 -0.21 4.81 -0.85
CA VAL A 44 -0.62 5.70 -1.94
C VAL A 44 -0.88 4.95 -3.25
N ARG A 45 -0.07 3.95 -3.59
CA ARG A 45 -0.18 3.25 -4.89
C ARG A 45 -1.21 2.12 -4.89
N ASN A 46 -1.59 1.60 -3.72
CA ASN A 46 -2.70 0.64 -3.62
C ASN A 46 -4.06 1.32 -3.46
N ASP A 47 -4.09 2.61 -3.10
CA ASP A 47 -5.31 3.40 -3.06
C ASP A 47 -5.58 4.09 -4.40
N GLU A 48 -6.82 4.02 -4.88
CA GLU A 48 -7.19 4.54 -6.20
C GLU A 48 -7.20 6.06 -6.25
N GLU A 49 -7.70 6.71 -5.20
CA GLU A 49 -7.90 8.16 -5.16
C GLU A 49 -6.57 8.88 -4.93
N LEU A 50 -5.78 8.43 -3.94
CA LEU A 50 -4.43 8.93 -3.69
C LEU A 50 -3.49 8.64 -4.85
N GLY A 51 -3.64 7.48 -5.50
CA GLY A 51 -2.87 7.12 -6.68
C GLY A 51 -3.11 8.07 -7.86
N LYS A 52 -4.35 8.51 -8.06
CA LYS A 52 -4.71 9.53 -9.06
C LYS A 52 -4.25 10.92 -8.63
N LEU A 53 -4.48 11.30 -7.38
CA LEU A 53 -4.08 12.61 -6.83
C LEU A 53 -2.57 12.85 -6.93
N LEU A 54 -1.78 11.80 -6.71
CA LEU A 54 -0.30 11.85 -6.70
C LEU A 54 0.32 11.28 -7.97
N VAL A 55 -0.40 11.33 -9.09
CA VAL A 55 0.17 11.00 -10.41
C VAL A 55 1.33 11.95 -10.74
N GLY A 56 2.43 11.40 -11.26
CA GLY A 56 3.64 12.17 -11.56
C GLY A 56 4.51 12.54 -10.35
N VAL A 57 4.05 12.32 -9.12
CA VAL A 57 4.84 12.56 -7.90
C VAL A 57 5.78 11.38 -7.63
N THR A 58 7.05 11.68 -7.36
CA THR A 58 8.05 10.69 -6.95
C THR A 58 8.18 10.68 -5.43
N ILE A 59 7.97 9.51 -4.82
CA ILE A 59 8.24 9.28 -3.39
C ILE A 59 9.65 8.70 -3.26
N ALA A 60 10.58 9.52 -2.78
CA ALA A 60 11.96 9.10 -2.57
C ALA A 60 12.04 7.88 -1.63
N LEU A 61 12.92 6.92 -1.95
CA LEU A 61 13.12 5.68 -1.19
C LEU A 61 11.86 4.78 -1.07
N GLY A 62 10.81 5.03 -1.86
CA GLY A 62 9.57 4.25 -1.83
C GLY A 62 9.65 2.91 -2.57
N GLY A 63 10.47 2.82 -3.62
CA GLY A 63 10.49 1.67 -4.54
C GLY A 63 9.24 1.61 -5.43
N VAL A 64 8.79 0.40 -5.79
CA VAL A 64 7.60 0.18 -6.64
C VAL A 64 6.68 -0.91 -6.08
N LEU A 65 5.41 -0.94 -6.51
CA LEU A 65 4.53 -2.07 -6.21
C LEU A 65 5.11 -3.36 -6.82
N PRO A 66 5.18 -4.47 -6.06
CA PRO A 66 5.58 -5.76 -6.61
C PRO A 66 4.59 -6.19 -7.70
N ASN A 67 5.06 -6.24 -8.94
CA ASN A 67 4.28 -6.72 -10.07
C ASN A 67 5.23 -7.40 -11.06
N ILE A 68 4.91 -8.64 -11.45
CA ILE A 68 5.66 -9.41 -12.45
C ILE A 68 4.70 -9.71 -13.58
N ASN A 69 5.05 -9.28 -14.81
CA ASN A 69 4.24 -9.59 -15.97
C ASN A 69 4.17 -11.12 -16.17
N LEU A 70 2.99 -11.65 -16.46
CA LEU A 70 2.75 -13.09 -16.61
C LEU A 70 3.68 -13.76 -17.64
N VAL A 71 4.12 -13.04 -18.67
CA VAL A 71 5.06 -13.57 -19.68
C VAL A 71 6.44 -13.89 -19.10
N LEU A 72 6.81 -13.24 -17.99
CA LEU A 72 8.09 -13.44 -17.32
C LEU A 72 8.03 -14.60 -16.31
N LEU A 73 6.85 -15.16 -16.06
CA LEU A 73 6.72 -16.32 -15.20
C LEU A 73 7.20 -17.57 -15.94
N PRO A 74 7.83 -18.52 -15.23
CA PRO A 74 8.19 -19.81 -15.83
C PRO A 74 6.96 -20.47 -16.45
N LYS A 75 7.09 -20.92 -17.71
CA LYS A 75 6.05 -21.76 -18.32
C LYS A 75 5.92 -23.01 -17.46
N LYS A 76 4.71 -23.30 -17.01
CA LYS A 76 4.39 -24.44 -16.14
C LYS A 76 4.81 -25.74 -16.84
N THR A 77 6.00 -26.25 -16.54
CA THR A 77 6.40 -27.62 -16.89
C THR A 77 5.80 -28.56 -15.87
N GLU A 78 4.96 -29.49 -16.32
CA GLU A 78 4.44 -30.55 -15.46
C GLU A 78 5.58 -31.50 -15.04
N LYS A 79 5.68 -31.72 -13.71
CA LYS A 79 6.42 -32.75 -12.94
C LYS A 79 7.94 -32.57 -12.69
N ALA A 80 8.28 -32.21 -11.45
CA ALA A 80 8.93 -33.12 -10.47
C ALA A 80 8.99 -32.44 -9.08
N ALA A 81 8.81 -33.23 -8.03
CA ALA A 81 8.68 -32.80 -6.63
C ALA A 81 9.91 -32.03 -6.09
N GLY A 82 9.65 -31.03 -5.23
CA GLY A 82 10.64 -30.56 -4.25
C GLY A 82 10.73 -29.04 -4.06
N LYS A 83 10.23 -28.59 -2.90
CA LYS A 83 10.43 -27.28 -2.23
C LYS A 83 9.53 -26.12 -2.69
N GLU A 84 8.51 -25.88 -1.87
CA GLU A 84 7.64 -24.70 -1.86
C GLU A 84 8.44 -23.38 -1.76
N PRO A 85 8.13 -22.37 -2.59
CA PRO A 85 8.38 -20.98 -2.25
C PRO A 85 7.20 -20.44 -1.44
N LYS A 86 7.45 -20.09 -0.17
CA LYS A 86 6.48 -19.41 0.70
C LYS A 86 6.24 -17.97 0.23
N SER A 87 5.13 -17.75 -0.46
CA SER A 87 4.53 -16.42 -0.61
C SER A 87 3.90 -15.98 0.73
N PRO A 88 4.10 -14.73 1.20
CA PRO A 88 3.52 -14.27 2.46
C PRO A 88 2.00 -14.10 2.33
N SER A 89 1.27 -14.82 3.18
CA SER A 89 -0.18 -14.89 3.26
C SER A 89 -0.81 -13.54 3.63
N LYS A 90 -1.73 -13.04 2.79
CA LYS A 90 -2.80 -12.11 3.20
C LYS A 90 -3.82 -12.91 4.02
N ALA A 91 -3.90 -12.65 5.32
CA ALA A 91 -4.96 -13.17 6.18
C ALA A 91 -6.16 -12.20 6.15
N ILE A 92 -7.12 -12.45 5.27
CA ILE A 92 -8.47 -11.85 5.38
C ILE A 92 -9.27 -12.78 6.30
N LYS A 93 -9.52 -12.35 7.54
CA LYS A 93 -10.36 -13.09 8.51
C LYS A 93 -11.67 -12.32 8.69
N SER A 94 -12.70 -12.72 7.94
CA SER A 94 -14.08 -12.31 8.22
C SER A 94 -14.59 -13.00 9.50
N PRO A 95 -15.27 -12.29 10.43
CA PRO A 95 -15.76 -12.87 11.67
C PRO A 95 -17.08 -13.63 11.47
N ASN A 96 -17.14 -14.86 11.99
CA ASN A 96 -18.34 -15.69 12.01
C ASN A 96 -19.21 -15.28 13.22
N LYS A 97 -20.49 -14.97 12.98
CA LYS A 97 -21.49 -14.72 14.04
C LYS A 97 -21.84 -16.04 14.72
N GLY A 98 -21.75 -16.06 16.04
CA GLY A 98 -22.41 -17.02 16.93
C GLY A 98 -23.25 -16.26 17.92
#